data_AF-A0A6J5G0W7-F1
#
_entry.id   AF-A0A6J5G0W7-F1
#
_cell.length_a   1.000
_cell.length_b   1.000
_cell.length_c   1.000
_cell.angle_alpha   90.00
_cell.angle_beta   90.00
_cell.angle_gamma   90.00
#
_symmetry.space_group_name_H-M   'P 1'
#
loop_
_entity.id
_entity.type
_entity.pdbx_description
1 polymer ?
#
loop_
_entity_poly.entity_id
_entity_poly.type
_entity_poly.pdbx_seq_one_letter_code
_entity_poly.pdbx_strand_id
1 'polypeptide(L)'
;MNVRTVFAVAMLAVLEAAAVLTPAFAVAQTQQADSRADLYRRNLLAGKDIACRTNASCAALGVAALEAGRIEDAQTLVAMEASLAEAAAMRAAEENSPKATSSARSRVAMALVHQGDVQQKLGAYPDARAYYRSAVSRGDDYPSDALLGRAVAAARQRLEAVSNKAVVTGIPPPGARFSRYMFFGAWNSIDVKPVKGRRGVYRIDGDFVYPTVGPDGEPSANIGSMSAYVRFFDGMARVPMTEAGGNGPIDATAKIGTLAPYEQRGDRCLIEFSLSAPETLDVRTRGSPTACGFGFNVSADGRYYLMTGR
;
A
#
# COMPACT_ATOMS: atom_id res chain seq x y z
N MET A 1 3.49 -8.97 105.86
CA MET A 1 3.22 -7.83 104.95
C MET A 1 2.59 -8.39 103.69
N ASN A 2 1.48 -7.79 103.28
CA ASN A 2 0.34 -8.45 102.63
C ASN A 2 0.64 -9.04 101.24
N VAL A 3 0.43 -10.35 101.12
CA VAL A 3 0.29 -11.10 99.86
C VAL A 3 -1.14 -11.62 99.83
N ARG A 4 -1.90 -11.30 98.78
CA ARG A 4 -3.22 -11.88 98.50
C ARG A 4 -3.14 -12.76 97.24
N THR A 5 -3.26 -14.07 97.48
CA THR A 5 -4.11 -15.08 96.80
C THR A 5 -4.58 -14.78 95.36
N VAL A 6 -4.20 -15.52 94.31
CA VAL A 6 -4.47 -16.93 93.84
C VAL A 6 -5.75 -17.07 92.96
N PHE A 7 -5.64 -17.94 91.93
CA PHE A 7 -6.61 -18.53 90.99
C PHE A 7 -6.75 -17.82 89.63
N ALA A 8 -6.21 -18.33 88.50
CA ALA A 8 -6.43 -19.59 87.76
C ALA A 8 -7.78 -19.65 87.01
N VAL A 9 -7.73 -19.56 85.68
CA VAL A 9 -8.71 -20.21 84.78
C VAL A 9 -7.94 -20.78 83.60
N ALA A 10 -7.91 -22.10 83.55
CA ALA A 10 -7.34 -22.90 82.49
C ALA A 10 -8.36 -23.15 81.37
N MET A 11 -7.79 -23.40 80.20
CA MET A 11 -8.35 -23.69 78.89
C MET A 11 -9.57 -24.62 78.88
N LEU A 12 -10.48 -24.36 77.94
CA LEU A 12 -11.46 -25.32 77.45
C LEU A 12 -11.62 -25.21 75.93
N ALA A 13 -11.55 -26.40 75.32
CA ALA A 13 -12.23 -26.86 74.11
C ALA A 13 -11.83 -26.33 72.72
N VAL A 14 -11.04 -27.18 72.07
CA VAL A 14 -11.03 -27.57 70.65
C VAL A 14 -12.42 -27.57 69.99
N LEU A 15 -12.58 -26.89 68.83
CA LEU A 15 -13.11 -27.45 67.56
C LEU A 15 -13.28 -26.36 66.47
N GLU A 16 -12.96 -26.76 65.24
CA GLU A 16 -13.41 -26.24 63.92
C GLU A 16 -12.80 -24.97 63.32
N ALA A 17 -11.93 -25.18 62.32
CA ALA A 17 -12.24 -24.99 60.88
C ALA A 17 -10.94 -24.82 60.10
N ALA A 18 -10.50 -25.89 59.42
CA ALA A 18 -9.41 -25.82 58.47
C ALA A 18 -9.90 -25.09 57.21
N ALA A 19 -9.75 -23.77 57.19
CA ALA A 19 -9.87 -22.98 55.97
C ALA A 19 -8.64 -23.28 55.09
N VAL A 20 -8.83 -24.13 54.09
CA VAL A 20 -7.86 -24.37 53.02
C VAL A 20 -7.69 -23.07 52.24
N LEU A 21 -6.61 -22.35 52.53
CA LEU A 21 -6.10 -21.27 51.69
C LEU A 21 -5.63 -21.86 50.36
N THR A 22 -6.53 -21.97 49.39
CA THR A 22 -6.13 -22.13 48.00
C THR A 22 -5.63 -20.78 47.50
N PRO A 23 -4.39 -20.67 46.98
CA PRO A 23 -3.99 -19.47 46.26
C PRO A 23 -4.82 -19.42 44.99
N ALA A 24 -5.79 -18.52 44.96
CA ALA A 24 -6.46 -18.12 43.74
C ALA A 24 -5.38 -17.48 42.84
N PHE A 25 -4.80 -18.29 41.95
CA PHE A 25 -4.10 -17.79 40.78
C PHE A 25 -5.14 -17.11 39.90
N ALA A 26 -5.47 -15.87 40.23
CA ALA A 26 -6.10 -14.95 39.31
C ALA A 26 -5.09 -14.74 38.17
N VAL A 27 -5.22 -15.56 37.13
CA VAL A 27 -4.65 -15.25 35.83
C VAL A 27 -5.39 -14.01 35.39
N ALA A 28 -4.84 -12.84 35.71
CA ALA A 28 -5.16 -11.63 35.00
C ALA A 28 -4.77 -11.92 33.54
N GLN A 29 -5.74 -12.38 32.74
CA GLN A 29 -5.66 -12.25 31.30
C GLN A 29 -5.56 -10.74 31.08
N THR A 30 -4.33 -10.25 30.97
CA THR A 30 -4.08 -9.00 30.26
C THR A 30 -4.75 -9.21 28.91
N GLN A 31 -5.92 -8.58 28.71
CA GLN A 31 -6.45 -8.36 27.39
C GLN A 31 -5.35 -7.57 26.68
N GLN A 32 -4.51 -8.30 25.95
CA GLN A 32 -3.51 -7.70 25.11
C GLN A 32 -4.29 -6.79 24.18
N ALA A 33 -4.06 -5.48 24.31
CA ALA A 33 -4.73 -4.49 23.49
C ALA A 33 -4.64 -4.97 22.04
N ASP A 34 -5.78 -5.10 21.38
CA ASP A 34 -5.83 -5.68 20.04
C ASP A 34 -4.80 -4.97 19.16
N SER A 35 -4.00 -5.77 18.44
CA SER A 35 -3.02 -5.20 17.52
C SER A 35 -3.74 -4.33 16.49
N ARG A 36 -3.11 -3.25 16.03
CA ARG A 36 -3.71 -2.39 15.01
C ARG A 36 -3.99 -3.18 13.73
N ALA A 37 -3.15 -4.16 13.42
CA ALA A 37 -3.40 -5.08 12.32
C ALA A 37 -4.68 -5.93 12.50
N ASP A 38 -4.97 -6.39 13.72
CA ASP A 38 -6.20 -7.14 14.01
C ASP A 38 -7.45 -6.23 13.98
N LEU A 39 -7.34 -4.99 14.46
CA LEU A 39 -8.39 -3.97 14.31
C LEU A 39 -8.67 -3.67 12.84
N TYR A 40 -7.65 -3.39 12.04
CA TYR A 40 -7.77 -3.16 10.61
C TYR A 40 -8.42 -4.35 9.89
N ARG A 41 -7.99 -5.58 10.19
CA ARG A 41 -8.59 -6.80 9.63
C ARG A 41 -10.07 -6.94 10.00
N ARG A 42 -10.45 -6.59 11.24
CA ARG A 42 -11.86 -6.61 11.66
C ARG A 42 -12.66 -5.57 10.88
N ASN A 43 -12.17 -4.34 10.76
CA ASN A 43 -12.83 -3.28 10.00
C ASN A 43 -12.98 -3.64 8.51
N LEU A 44 -11.97 -4.28 7.92
CA LEU A 44 -12.04 -4.80 6.54
C LEU A 44 -13.18 -5.81 6.35
N LEU A 45 -13.46 -6.65 7.34
CA LEU A 45 -14.45 -7.72 7.24
C LEU A 45 -15.83 -7.31 7.77
N ALA A 46 -15.90 -6.23 8.55
CA ALA A 46 -17.12 -5.74 9.17
C ALA A 46 -18.16 -5.38 8.11
N GLY A 47 -19.38 -5.91 8.25
CA GLY A 47 -20.50 -5.62 7.35
C GLY A 47 -20.33 -6.13 5.92
N LYS A 48 -19.26 -6.89 5.60
CA LYS A 48 -19.05 -7.45 4.26
C LYS A 48 -19.56 -8.89 4.17
N ASP A 49 -20.47 -9.10 3.25
CA ASP A 49 -20.90 -10.42 2.81
C ASP A 49 -19.91 -10.98 1.79
N ILE A 50 -18.85 -11.60 2.32
CA ILE A 50 -17.81 -12.23 1.50
C ILE A 50 -17.51 -13.62 2.06
N ALA A 51 -17.42 -14.60 1.16
CA ALA A 51 -17.28 -16.02 1.51
C ALA A 51 -15.90 -16.38 2.12
N CYS A 52 -14.93 -15.47 2.06
CA CYS A 52 -13.60 -15.66 2.60
C CYS A 52 -13.31 -14.75 3.80
N ARG A 53 -12.50 -15.24 4.75
CA ARG A 53 -12.10 -14.49 5.96
C ARG A 53 -10.58 -14.45 6.16
N THR A 54 -9.81 -15.14 5.31
CA THR A 54 -8.35 -15.14 5.35
C THR A 54 -7.81 -14.87 3.95
N ASN A 55 -6.60 -14.31 3.86
CA ASN A 55 -5.92 -14.10 2.58
C ASN A 55 -5.89 -15.39 1.75
N ALA A 56 -5.54 -16.53 2.35
CA ALA A 56 -5.47 -17.82 1.65
C ALA A 56 -6.83 -18.31 1.14
N SER A 57 -7.92 -18.17 1.92
CA SER A 57 -9.24 -18.58 1.45
C SER A 57 -9.80 -17.65 0.39
N CYS A 58 -9.49 -16.34 0.46
CA CYS A 58 -9.85 -15.40 -0.60
C CYS A 58 -9.09 -15.69 -1.90
N ALA A 59 -7.80 -16.01 -1.81
CA ALA A 59 -7.00 -16.42 -2.98
C ALA A 59 -7.59 -17.67 -3.65
N ALA A 60 -7.86 -18.73 -2.87
CA ALA A 60 -8.39 -19.98 -3.39
C ALA A 60 -9.77 -19.81 -4.05
N LEU A 61 -10.69 -19.09 -3.38
CA LEU A 61 -12.01 -18.82 -3.95
C LEU A 61 -11.94 -17.89 -5.16
N GLY A 62 -11.05 -16.88 -5.14
CA GLY A 62 -10.85 -15.95 -6.24
C GLY A 62 -10.33 -16.63 -7.49
N VAL A 63 -9.32 -17.50 -7.36
CA VAL A 63 -8.81 -18.34 -8.46
C VAL A 63 -9.90 -19.27 -8.98
N ALA A 64 -10.64 -19.95 -8.10
CA ALA A 64 -11.72 -20.85 -8.51
C ALA A 64 -12.86 -20.10 -9.23
N ALA A 65 -13.19 -18.89 -8.79
CA ALA A 65 -14.16 -18.03 -9.47
C ALA A 65 -13.65 -17.62 -10.86
N LEU A 66 -12.36 -17.26 -10.97
CA LEU A 66 -11.74 -16.88 -12.23
C LEU A 66 -11.70 -18.03 -13.24
N GLU A 67 -11.37 -19.23 -12.79
CA GLU A 67 -11.36 -20.46 -13.61
C GLU A 67 -12.77 -20.82 -14.09
N ALA A 68 -13.79 -20.61 -13.25
CA ALA A 68 -15.19 -20.80 -13.59
C ALA A 68 -15.79 -19.64 -14.43
N GLY A 69 -15.00 -18.63 -14.80
CA GLY A 69 -15.46 -17.49 -15.59
C GLY A 69 -16.33 -16.48 -14.84
N ARG A 70 -16.45 -16.59 -13.51
CA ARG A 70 -17.15 -15.62 -12.65
C ARG A 70 -16.23 -14.46 -12.31
N ILE A 71 -16.03 -13.58 -13.29
CA ILE A 71 -15.00 -12.53 -13.22
C ILE A 71 -15.31 -11.50 -12.12
N GLU A 72 -16.56 -11.11 -11.94
CA GLU A 72 -16.97 -10.15 -10.91
C GLU A 72 -16.73 -10.68 -9.49
N ASP A 73 -17.08 -11.95 -9.25
CA ASP A 73 -16.76 -12.66 -8.00
C ASP A 73 -15.24 -12.69 -7.76
N ALA A 74 -14.47 -13.08 -8.80
CA ALA A 74 -13.02 -13.15 -8.72
C ALA A 74 -12.41 -11.78 -8.38
N GLN A 75 -12.89 -10.71 -9.02
CA GLN A 75 -12.44 -9.35 -8.74
C GLN A 75 -12.67 -8.96 -7.28
N THR A 76 -13.86 -9.26 -6.75
CA THR A 76 -14.21 -8.97 -5.34
C THR A 76 -13.35 -9.78 -4.37
N LEU A 77 -13.20 -11.09 -4.62
CA LEU A 77 -12.43 -12.00 -3.78
C LEU A 77 -10.95 -11.67 -3.77
N VAL A 78 -10.36 -11.39 -4.92
CA VAL A 78 -8.95 -11.04 -5.04
C VAL A 78 -8.67 -9.64 -4.50
N ALA A 79 -9.62 -8.70 -4.57
CA ALA A 79 -9.47 -7.41 -3.91
C ALA A 79 -9.40 -7.58 -2.38
N MET A 80 -10.26 -8.44 -1.82
CA MET A 80 -10.18 -8.79 -0.39
C MET A 80 -8.90 -9.55 -0.04
N GLU A 81 -8.43 -10.46 -0.91
CA GLU A 81 -7.14 -11.13 -0.75
C GLU A 81 -6.02 -10.12 -0.55
N ALA A 82 -5.94 -9.10 -1.40
CA ALA A 82 -4.94 -8.04 -1.32
C ALA A 82 -5.04 -7.27 0.01
N SER A 83 -6.23 -6.83 0.41
CA SER A 83 -6.43 -6.12 1.69
C SER A 83 -6.02 -6.97 2.90
N LEU A 84 -6.35 -8.27 2.90
CA LEU A 84 -5.95 -9.19 3.97
C LEU A 84 -4.45 -9.53 3.95
N ALA A 85 -3.80 -9.49 2.78
CA ALA A 85 -2.35 -9.64 2.68
C ALA A 85 -1.63 -8.45 3.34
N GLU A 86 -2.13 -7.23 3.14
CA GLU A 86 -1.59 -6.02 3.76
C GLU A 86 -1.82 -6.01 5.28
N ALA A 87 -2.98 -6.48 5.75
CA ALA A 87 -3.21 -6.68 7.18
C ALA A 87 -2.20 -7.67 7.79
N ALA A 88 -1.88 -8.75 7.07
CA ALA A 88 -0.85 -9.70 7.49
C ALA A 88 0.56 -9.08 7.47
N ALA A 89 0.86 -8.19 6.53
CA ALA A 89 2.14 -7.47 6.47
C ALA A 89 2.29 -6.50 7.64
N MET A 90 1.22 -5.77 7.98
CA MET A 90 1.19 -4.90 9.15
C MET A 90 1.41 -5.70 10.44
N ARG A 91 0.71 -6.83 10.60
CA ARG A 91 0.88 -7.70 11.76
C ARG A 91 2.31 -8.22 11.89
N ALA A 92 2.89 -8.68 10.78
CA ALA A 92 4.27 -9.17 10.77
C ALA A 92 5.29 -8.10 11.17
N ALA A 93 5.03 -6.83 10.79
CA ALA A 93 5.84 -5.69 11.21
C ALA A 93 5.67 -5.39 12.71
N GLU A 94 4.45 -5.43 13.24
CA GLU A 94 4.17 -5.22 14.66
C GLU A 94 4.79 -6.32 15.55
N GLU A 95 4.79 -7.57 15.08
CA GLU A 95 5.42 -8.71 15.75
C GLU A 95 6.96 -8.75 15.56
N ASN A 96 7.54 -7.86 14.74
CA ASN A 96 8.97 -7.87 14.38
C ASN A 96 9.49 -9.24 13.93
N SER A 97 8.68 -10.00 13.18
CA SER A 97 9.00 -11.37 12.76
C SER A 97 9.50 -11.42 11.31
N PRO A 98 10.79 -11.68 11.06
CA PRO A 98 11.33 -11.71 9.69
C PRO A 98 10.67 -12.76 8.80
N LYS A 99 10.37 -13.94 9.37
CA LYS A 99 9.69 -15.03 8.66
C LYS A 99 8.26 -14.65 8.29
N ALA A 100 7.52 -14.03 9.20
CA ALA A 100 6.17 -13.55 8.92
C ALA A 100 6.18 -12.43 7.88
N THR A 101 7.18 -11.55 7.92
CA THR A 101 7.34 -10.44 6.99
C THR A 101 7.57 -10.94 5.56
N SER A 102 8.48 -11.89 5.37
CA SER A 102 8.74 -12.52 4.06
C SER A 102 7.49 -13.21 3.49
N SER A 103 6.77 -13.96 4.34
CA SER A 103 5.49 -14.59 3.97
C SER A 103 4.44 -13.55 3.56
N ALA A 104 4.30 -12.46 4.30
CA ALA A 104 3.34 -11.41 4.00
C ALA A 104 3.66 -10.66 2.70
N ARG A 105 4.94 -10.34 2.45
CA ARG A 105 5.38 -9.74 1.17
C ARG A 105 5.03 -10.63 -0.02
N SER A 106 5.29 -11.94 0.10
CA SER A 106 4.93 -12.92 -0.93
C SER A 106 3.42 -12.95 -1.20
N ARG A 107 2.59 -12.89 -0.15
CA ARG A 107 1.11 -12.82 -0.28
C ARG A 107 0.64 -11.55 -0.98
N VAL A 108 1.21 -10.39 -0.65
CA VAL A 108 0.89 -9.12 -1.34
C VAL A 108 1.25 -9.22 -2.83
N ALA A 109 2.43 -9.75 -3.15
CA ALA A 109 2.86 -9.93 -4.53
C ALA A 109 1.95 -10.90 -5.30
N MET A 110 1.53 -12.01 -4.68
CA MET A 110 0.59 -12.95 -5.30
C MET A 110 -0.81 -12.34 -5.49
N ALA A 111 -1.30 -11.55 -4.54
CA ALA A 111 -2.58 -10.86 -4.71
C ALA A 111 -2.55 -9.89 -5.90
N LEU A 112 -1.42 -9.21 -6.13
CA LEU A 112 -1.21 -8.40 -7.34
C LEU A 112 -1.18 -9.27 -8.61
N VAL A 113 -0.58 -10.47 -8.58
CA VAL A 113 -0.64 -11.43 -9.70
C VAL A 113 -2.08 -11.81 -9.99
N HIS A 114 -2.86 -12.19 -8.98
CA HIS A 114 -4.26 -12.56 -9.17
C HIS A 114 -5.10 -11.38 -9.68
N GLN A 115 -4.84 -10.14 -9.24
CA GLN A 115 -5.47 -8.94 -9.81
C GLN A 115 -5.14 -8.81 -11.29
N GLY A 116 -3.88 -9.04 -11.67
CA GLY A 116 -3.45 -9.06 -13.07
C GLY A 116 -4.16 -10.16 -13.87
N ASP A 117 -4.35 -11.35 -13.31
CA ASP A 117 -5.05 -12.46 -13.95
C ASP A 117 -6.54 -12.13 -14.21
N VAL A 118 -7.19 -11.43 -13.28
CA VAL A 118 -8.55 -10.89 -13.47
C VAL A 118 -8.57 -9.91 -14.65
N GLN A 119 -7.65 -8.94 -14.68
CA GLN A 119 -7.58 -7.96 -15.77
C GLN A 119 -7.26 -8.63 -17.12
N GLN A 120 -6.42 -9.66 -17.12
CA GLN A 120 -6.12 -10.44 -18.32
C GLN A 120 -7.39 -11.12 -18.85
N LYS A 121 -8.25 -11.67 -17.98
CA LYS A 121 -9.52 -12.29 -18.37
C LYS A 121 -10.53 -11.28 -18.91
N LEU A 122 -10.50 -10.05 -18.42
CA LEU A 122 -11.28 -8.92 -18.96
C LEU A 122 -10.74 -8.38 -20.29
N GLY A 123 -9.56 -8.84 -20.75
CA GLY A 123 -8.90 -8.30 -21.94
C GLY A 123 -8.23 -6.94 -21.71
N ALA A 124 -8.21 -6.44 -20.48
CA ALA A 124 -7.54 -5.20 -20.07
C ALA A 124 -6.04 -5.44 -19.91
N TYR A 125 -5.34 -5.71 -21.03
CA TYR A 125 -3.92 -6.07 -21.02
C TYR A 125 -2.99 -4.99 -20.44
N PRO A 126 -3.18 -3.68 -20.66
CA PRO A 126 -2.38 -2.65 -19.98
C PRO A 126 -2.48 -2.77 -18.45
N ASP A 127 -3.69 -2.93 -17.92
CA ASP A 127 -3.96 -3.06 -16.49
C ASP A 127 -3.36 -4.34 -15.93
N ALA A 128 -3.50 -5.47 -16.64
CA ALA A 128 -2.86 -6.73 -16.28
C ALA A 128 -1.33 -6.57 -16.15
N ARG A 129 -0.69 -5.94 -17.14
CA ARG A 129 0.75 -5.65 -17.09
C ARG A 129 1.10 -4.72 -15.95
N ALA A 130 0.29 -3.71 -15.65
CA ALA A 130 0.52 -2.81 -14.53
C ALA A 130 0.53 -3.56 -13.18
N TYR A 131 -0.40 -4.50 -12.98
CA TYR A 131 -0.42 -5.35 -11.80
C TYR A 131 0.79 -6.29 -11.72
N TYR A 132 1.13 -6.99 -12.81
CA TYR A 132 2.30 -7.88 -12.83
C TYR A 132 3.61 -7.13 -12.62
N ARG A 133 3.80 -5.98 -13.28
CA ARG A 133 4.98 -5.13 -13.08
C ARG A 133 5.05 -4.57 -11.65
N SER A 134 3.91 -4.23 -11.05
CA SER A 134 3.86 -3.84 -9.63
C SER A 134 4.33 -4.96 -8.72
N ALA A 135 3.92 -6.21 -8.98
CA ALA A 135 4.41 -7.37 -8.24
C ALA A 135 5.93 -7.58 -8.43
N VAL A 136 6.44 -7.40 -9.65
CA VAL A 136 7.88 -7.50 -9.95
C VAL A 136 8.68 -6.43 -9.20
N SER A 137 8.25 -5.16 -9.25
CA SER A 137 8.95 -4.06 -8.59
C SER A 137 9.10 -4.25 -7.08
N ARG A 138 8.15 -4.90 -6.42
CA ARG A 138 8.29 -5.23 -4.98
C ARG A 138 9.42 -6.23 -4.71
N GLY A 139 9.73 -7.10 -5.68
CA GLY A 139 10.88 -8.01 -5.59
C GLY A 139 12.22 -7.29 -5.59
N ASP A 140 12.31 -6.18 -6.33
CA ASP A 140 13.54 -5.38 -6.43
C ASP A 140 13.88 -4.70 -5.09
N ASP A 141 12.88 -4.41 -4.25
CA ASP A 141 13.07 -3.88 -2.90
C ASP A 141 13.64 -4.93 -1.92
N TYR A 142 13.48 -6.22 -2.22
CA TYR A 142 13.89 -7.34 -1.34
C TYR A 142 14.49 -8.51 -2.14
N PRO A 143 15.63 -8.32 -2.84
CA PRO A 143 16.15 -9.28 -3.80
C PRO A 143 16.55 -10.65 -3.19
N SER A 144 16.80 -10.69 -1.88
CA SER A 144 17.20 -11.91 -1.15
C SER A 144 16.02 -12.67 -0.53
N ASP A 145 14.78 -12.22 -0.72
CA ASP A 145 13.59 -12.85 -0.13
C ASP A 145 13.09 -14.01 -1.01
N ALA A 146 13.40 -15.24 -0.62
CA ALA A 146 13.09 -16.43 -1.42
C ALA A 146 11.57 -16.67 -1.63
N LEU A 147 10.72 -16.37 -0.65
CA LEU A 147 9.27 -16.54 -0.78
C LEU A 147 8.67 -15.49 -1.70
N LEU A 148 9.12 -14.24 -1.57
CA LEU A 148 8.75 -13.19 -2.51
C LEU A 148 9.25 -13.50 -3.92
N GLY A 149 10.47 -14.02 -4.06
CA GLY A 149 11.07 -14.41 -5.33
C GLY A 149 10.22 -15.39 -6.14
N ARG A 150 9.52 -16.33 -5.48
CA ARG A 150 8.57 -17.25 -6.14
C ARG A 150 7.35 -16.51 -6.71
N ALA A 151 6.78 -15.59 -5.94
CA ALA A 151 5.65 -14.76 -6.40
C ALA A 151 6.07 -13.85 -7.56
N VAL A 152 7.27 -13.27 -7.49
CA VAL A 152 7.86 -12.45 -8.55
C VAL A 152 8.11 -13.28 -9.82
N ALA A 153 8.56 -14.52 -9.69
CA ALA A 153 8.73 -15.42 -10.84
C ALA A 153 7.39 -15.69 -11.54
N ALA A 154 6.32 -15.93 -10.77
CA ALA A 154 4.97 -16.06 -11.33
C ALA A 154 4.52 -14.77 -12.04
N ALA A 155 4.74 -13.59 -11.42
CA ALA A 155 4.44 -12.30 -12.05
C ALA A 155 5.19 -12.12 -13.37
N ARG A 156 6.48 -12.47 -13.44
CA ARG A 156 7.29 -12.39 -14.67
C ARG A 156 6.77 -13.32 -15.75
N GLN A 157 6.40 -14.56 -15.41
CA GLN A 157 5.82 -15.51 -16.34
C GLN A 157 4.50 -14.98 -16.93
N ARG A 158 3.62 -14.43 -16.08
CA ARG A 158 2.35 -13.84 -16.52
C ARG A 158 2.55 -12.59 -17.38
N LEU A 159 3.48 -11.73 -16.98
CA LEU A 159 3.86 -10.54 -17.74
C LEU A 159 4.35 -10.90 -19.14
N GLU A 160 5.20 -11.93 -19.26
CA GLU A 160 5.70 -12.40 -20.56
C GLU A 160 4.56 -12.88 -21.46
N ALA A 161 3.59 -13.62 -20.91
CA ALA A 161 2.44 -14.13 -21.66
C ALA A 161 1.51 -13.04 -22.24
N VAL A 162 1.60 -11.81 -21.75
CA VAL A 162 0.80 -10.66 -22.22
C VAL A 162 1.66 -9.48 -22.70
N SER A 163 2.97 -9.68 -22.85
CA SER A 163 3.95 -8.60 -23.06
C SER A 163 3.71 -7.83 -24.37
N ASN A 164 3.24 -8.53 -25.41
CA ASN A 164 3.03 -8.01 -26.76
C ASN A 164 1.55 -7.72 -27.09
N LYS A 165 0.63 -7.94 -26.15
CA LYS A 165 -0.81 -7.82 -26.42
C LYS A 165 -1.31 -6.40 -26.19
N ALA A 166 -1.81 -5.74 -27.24
CA ALA A 166 -2.39 -4.39 -27.14
C ALA A 166 -1.49 -3.41 -26.36
N VAL A 167 -0.22 -3.34 -26.73
CA VAL A 167 0.76 -2.45 -26.09
C VAL A 167 0.47 -1.00 -26.50
N VAL A 168 0.35 -0.12 -25.52
CA VAL A 168 0.16 1.31 -25.75
C VAL A 168 1.52 2.01 -25.77
N THR A 169 1.84 2.62 -26.91
CA THR A 169 3.06 3.42 -27.07
C THR A 169 2.77 4.90 -26.94
N GLY A 170 3.51 5.60 -26.09
CA GLY A 170 3.31 7.04 -25.83
C GLY A 170 2.02 7.35 -25.06
N ILE A 171 1.58 8.60 -25.14
CA ILE A 171 0.34 9.07 -24.51
C ILE A 171 -0.79 8.96 -25.56
N PRO A 172 -1.84 8.16 -25.32
CA PRO A 172 -2.91 7.97 -26.28
C PRO A 172 -3.78 9.24 -26.40
N PRO A 173 -4.56 9.41 -27.49
CA PRO A 173 -5.36 10.61 -27.74
C PRO A 173 -6.30 11.07 -26.61
N PRO A 174 -7.02 10.19 -25.88
CA PRO A 174 -7.85 10.62 -24.75
C PRO A 174 -7.04 10.99 -23.49
N GLY A 175 -5.72 10.76 -23.50
CA GLY A 175 -4.84 10.85 -22.34
C GLY A 175 -4.58 9.50 -21.68
N ALA A 176 -3.63 9.48 -20.75
CA ALA A 176 -3.22 8.30 -20.01
C ALA A 176 -3.39 8.53 -18.50
N ARG A 177 -3.70 7.46 -17.78
CA ARG A 177 -3.56 7.41 -16.32
C ARG A 177 -2.44 6.44 -15.98
N PHE A 178 -1.41 6.93 -15.31
CA PHE A 178 -0.33 6.11 -14.79
C PHE A 178 -0.53 5.94 -13.29
N SER A 179 -0.49 4.69 -12.83
CA SER A 179 -0.77 4.35 -11.43
C SER A 179 0.36 3.55 -10.82
N ARG A 180 0.60 3.78 -9.53
CA ARG A 180 1.55 3.00 -8.72
C ARG A 180 0.83 2.49 -7.50
N TYR A 181 0.86 1.18 -7.28
CA TYR A 181 0.33 0.58 -6.06
C TYR A 181 1.17 1.00 -4.87
N MET A 182 0.50 1.44 -3.81
CA MET A 182 1.15 1.74 -2.54
C MET A 182 1.00 0.51 -1.63
N PHE A 183 0.00 0.55 -0.75
CA PHE A 183 -0.35 -0.49 0.20
C PHE A 183 -1.76 -0.17 0.75
N PHE A 184 -2.38 -1.09 1.49
CA PHE A 184 -3.76 -1.00 1.97
C PHE A 184 -4.80 -0.67 0.87
N GLY A 185 -4.57 -1.15 -0.36
CA GLY A 185 -5.47 -0.88 -1.49
C GLY A 185 -5.34 0.51 -2.11
N ALA A 186 -4.44 1.36 -1.60
CA ALA A 186 -4.26 2.71 -2.11
C ALA A 186 -3.30 2.78 -3.30
N TRP A 187 -3.47 3.83 -4.10
CA TRP A 187 -2.71 4.05 -5.33
C TRP A 187 -2.33 5.52 -5.44
N ASN A 188 -1.10 5.77 -5.89
CA ASN A 188 -0.77 7.05 -6.49
C ASN A 188 -1.22 7.03 -7.94
N SER A 189 -1.71 8.16 -8.43
CA SER A 189 -2.18 8.30 -9.82
C SER A 189 -1.68 9.59 -10.45
N ILE A 190 -1.33 9.49 -11.73
CA ILE A 190 -0.89 10.61 -12.55
C ILE A 190 -1.69 10.57 -13.85
N ASP A 191 -2.59 11.52 -14.02
CA ASP A 191 -3.33 11.73 -15.25
C ASP A 191 -2.53 12.65 -16.18
N VAL A 192 -2.33 12.21 -17.42
CA VAL A 192 -1.64 12.98 -18.47
C VAL A 192 -2.60 13.16 -19.64
N LYS A 193 -3.13 14.38 -19.80
CA LYS A 193 -4.19 14.71 -20.76
C LYS A 193 -3.71 15.73 -21.80
N PRO A 194 -3.87 15.49 -23.11
CA PRO A 194 -3.57 16.50 -24.12
C PRO A 194 -4.41 17.77 -23.91
N VAL A 195 -3.80 18.95 -24.06
CA VAL A 195 -4.51 20.22 -23.92
C VAL A 195 -5.12 20.63 -25.26
N LYS A 196 -6.46 20.78 -25.29
CA LYS A 196 -7.19 21.19 -26.49
C LYS A 196 -6.64 22.52 -27.01
N GLY A 197 -6.31 22.56 -28.31
CA GLY A 197 -5.78 23.75 -28.98
C GLY A 197 -4.29 24.04 -28.75
N ARG A 198 -3.58 23.28 -27.89
CA ARG A 198 -2.14 23.44 -27.64
C ARG A 198 -1.39 22.16 -28.04
N ARG A 199 -0.93 22.09 -29.30
CA ARG A 199 -0.21 20.92 -29.82
C ARG A 199 1.05 20.62 -28.98
N GLY A 200 1.20 19.36 -28.58
CA GLY A 200 2.36 18.87 -27.80
C GLY A 200 2.38 19.34 -26.34
N VAL A 201 1.33 20.00 -25.86
CA VAL A 201 1.16 20.39 -24.46
C VAL A 201 0.20 19.43 -23.77
N TYR A 202 0.58 18.97 -22.59
CA TYR A 202 -0.21 18.07 -21.76
C TYR A 202 -0.49 18.72 -20.41
N ARG A 203 -1.64 18.42 -19.81
CA ARG A 203 -1.89 18.66 -18.39
C ARG A 203 -1.54 17.38 -17.64
N ILE A 204 -0.65 17.51 -16.66
CA ILE A 204 -0.38 16.48 -15.66
C ILE A 204 -1.15 16.85 -14.40
N ASP A 205 -2.01 15.95 -13.93
CA ASP A 205 -2.62 16.02 -12.61
C ASP A 205 -2.12 14.81 -11.82
N GLY A 206 -1.42 15.05 -10.71
CA GLY A 206 -0.87 14.02 -9.85
C GLY A 206 -1.57 14.00 -8.49
N ASP A 207 -2.01 12.83 -8.06
CA ASP A 207 -2.56 12.56 -6.73
C ASP A 207 -1.68 11.51 -6.04
N PHE A 208 -1.05 11.92 -4.95
CA PHE A 208 -0.08 11.12 -4.22
C PHE A 208 -0.60 10.88 -2.81
N VAL A 209 -0.52 9.63 -2.37
CA VAL A 209 -1.00 9.20 -1.07
C VAL A 209 0.10 8.48 -0.31
N TYR A 210 0.16 8.74 0.99
CA TYR A 210 0.87 7.91 1.94
C TYR A 210 -0.16 7.30 2.90
N PRO A 211 -0.62 6.07 2.61
CA PRO A 211 -1.63 5.42 3.44
C PRO A 211 -1.09 5.15 4.84
N THR A 212 -1.97 5.16 5.82
CA THR A 212 -1.69 4.77 7.20
C THR A 212 -2.90 4.05 7.78
N VAL A 213 -2.72 3.46 8.95
CA VAL A 213 -3.83 2.92 9.74
C VAL A 213 -3.73 3.52 11.13
N GLY A 214 -4.86 4.05 11.60
CA GLY A 214 -5.02 4.68 12.90
C GLY A 214 -4.93 3.67 14.05
N PRO A 215 -4.81 4.14 15.30
CA PRO A 215 -4.79 3.28 16.48
C PRO A 215 -6.07 2.44 16.65
N ASP A 216 -7.18 2.90 16.09
CA ASP A 216 -8.50 2.25 16.03
C ASP A 216 -8.63 1.22 14.90
N GLY A 217 -7.60 1.06 14.06
CA GLY A 217 -7.63 0.21 12.87
C GLY A 217 -8.32 0.84 11.67
N GLU A 218 -8.69 2.12 11.71
CA GLU A 218 -9.30 2.80 10.57
C GLU A 218 -8.25 3.22 9.54
N PRO A 219 -8.51 3.06 8.22
CA PRO A 219 -7.64 3.58 7.18
C PRO A 219 -7.57 5.11 7.22
N SER A 220 -6.36 5.65 7.05
CA SER A 220 -6.13 7.07 6.86
C SER A 220 -5.05 7.29 5.80
N ALA A 221 -4.81 8.53 5.39
CA ALA A 221 -3.73 8.84 4.46
C ALA A 221 -3.29 10.30 4.60
N ASN A 222 -1.99 10.53 4.45
CA ASN A 222 -1.51 11.85 4.06
C ASN A 222 -1.61 11.96 2.55
N ILE A 223 -2.02 13.12 2.06
CA ILE A 223 -2.21 13.37 0.63
C ILE A 223 -1.37 14.55 0.16
N GLY A 224 -1.02 14.52 -1.12
CA GLY A 224 -0.39 15.62 -1.82
C GLY A 224 -0.84 15.58 -3.28
N SER A 225 -1.07 16.75 -3.87
CA SER A 225 -1.49 16.83 -5.26
C SER A 225 -0.74 17.91 -6.00
N MET A 226 -0.71 17.80 -7.32
CA MET A 226 -0.15 18.81 -8.20
C MET A 226 -0.92 18.87 -9.51
N SER A 227 -0.90 20.03 -10.16
CA SER A 227 -1.38 20.20 -11.53
C SER A 227 -0.39 21.07 -12.30
N ALA A 228 -0.01 20.65 -13.51
CA ALA A 228 0.93 21.38 -14.34
C ALA A 228 0.64 21.21 -15.84
N TYR A 229 0.83 22.27 -16.61
CA TYR A 229 0.96 22.18 -18.06
C TYR A 229 2.41 21.91 -18.43
N VAL A 230 2.66 20.89 -19.23
CA VAL A 230 4.01 20.45 -19.58
C VAL A 230 4.17 20.23 -21.08
N ARG A 231 5.43 20.24 -21.53
CA ARG A 231 5.85 19.60 -22.77
C ARG A 231 6.87 18.52 -22.44
N PHE A 232 6.78 17.38 -23.12
CA PHE A 232 7.81 16.35 -23.06
C PHE A 232 8.89 16.67 -24.09
N PHE A 233 10.09 17.00 -23.61
CA PHE A 233 11.29 17.13 -24.41
C PHE A 233 12.08 15.83 -24.28
N ASP A 234 12.29 15.12 -25.39
CA ASP A 234 13.02 13.84 -25.40
C ASP A 234 12.42 12.81 -24.39
N GLY A 235 11.09 12.79 -24.29
CA GLY A 235 10.35 11.92 -23.35
C GLY A 235 10.31 12.42 -21.90
N MET A 236 10.88 13.59 -21.59
CA MET A 236 10.97 14.14 -20.24
C MET A 236 10.22 15.47 -20.09
N ALA A 237 9.40 15.57 -19.05
CA ALA A 237 8.80 16.82 -18.57
C ALA A 237 9.36 17.16 -17.19
N ARG A 238 9.56 18.45 -16.91
CA ARG A 238 10.17 18.93 -15.66
C ARG A 238 9.30 20.03 -15.07
N VAL A 239 8.82 19.84 -13.85
CA VAL A 239 7.89 20.76 -13.18
C VAL A 239 8.55 21.38 -11.95
N PRO A 240 8.85 22.69 -11.95
CA PRO A 240 9.42 23.38 -10.80
C PRO A 240 8.32 23.74 -9.80
N MET A 241 8.22 22.96 -8.73
CA MET A 241 7.14 23.07 -7.73
C MET A 241 7.23 24.36 -6.91
N THR A 242 8.44 24.80 -6.59
CA THR A 242 8.69 25.97 -5.72
C THR A 242 8.59 27.32 -6.43
N GLU A 243 8.43 27.32 -7.76
CA GLU A 243 8.34 28.55 -8.57
C GLU A 243 6.90 28.84 -9.01
N ALA A 244 5.97 27.98 -8.61
CA ALA A 244 4.55 28.13 -8.86
C ALA A 244 3.95 29.20 -7.94
N GLY A 245 3.77 30.40 -8.47
CA GLY A 245 2.92 31.41 -7.84
C GLY A 245 1.45 31.19 -8.22
N GLY A 246 0.59 30.92 -7.23
CA GLY A 246 -0.87 30.93 -7.38
C GLY A 246 -1.57 29.57 -7.24
N ASN A 247 -2.91 29.59 -7.28
CA ASN A 247 -3.77 28.41 -7.08
C ASN A 247 -4.05 27.61 -8.37
N GLY A 248 -3.48 28.03 -9.50
CA GLY A 248 -3.72 27.40 -10.81
C GLY A 248 -2.65 26.36 -11.18
N PRO A 249 -2.84 25.60 -12.27
CA PRO A 249 -1.82 24.69 -12.77
C PRO A 249 -0.52 25.41 -13.11
N ILE A 250 0.62 24.81 -12.75
CA ILE A 250 1.96 25.32 -13.02
C ILE A 250 2.21 25.32 -14.53
N ASP A 251 2.60 26.44 -15.14
CA ASP A 251 3.07 26.41 -16.53
C ASP A 251 4.55 26.00 -16.59
N ALA A 252 4.77 24.71 -16.87
CA ALA A 252 6.07 24.07 -17.03
C ALA A 252 6.31 23.64 -18.49
N THR A 253 5.86 24.47 -19.44
CA THR A 253 5.99 24.17 -20.89
C THR A 253 7.32 24.60 -21.51
N ALA A 254 8.18 25.29 -20.75
CA ALA A 254 9.53 25.68 -21.14
C ALA A 254 10.55 24.57 -20.83
N LYS A 255 11.57 24.41 -21.68
CA LYS A 255 12.64 23.44 -21.45
C LYS A 255 13.57 23.94 -20.36
N ILE A 256 13.69 23.20 -19.25
CA ILE A 256 14.67 23.45 -18.19
C ILE A 256 16.00 22.82 -18.62
N GLY A 257 16.96 23.65 -19.03
CA GLY A 257 18.26 23.23 -19.56
C GLY A 257 19.31 22.86 -18.51
N THR A 258 19.19 23.36 -17.28
CA THR A 258 20.13 23.09 -16.18
C THR A 258 19.38 22.67 -14.92
N LEU A 259 19.90 21.65 -14.23
CA LEU A 259 19.34 21.13 -12.98
C LEU A 259 20.04 21.64 -11.73
N ALA A 260 21.17 22.33 -11.87
CA ALA A 260 21.97 22.85 -10.76
C ALA A 260 21.15 23.62 -9.69
N PRO A 261 20.11 24.40 -10.03
CA PRO A 261 19.27 25.06 -9.02
C PRO A 261 18.48 24.12 -8.09
N TYR A 262 18.29 22.87 -8.47
CA TYR A 262 17.54 21.86 -7.71
C TYR A 262 18.47 20.80 -7.11
N GLU A 263 19.76 20.83 -7.42
CA GLU A 263 20.73 19.91 -6.85
C GLU A 263 21.16 20.42 -5.46
N GLN A 264 20.92 19.59 -4.43
CA GLN A 264 21.37 19.83 -3.04
C GLN A 264 20.80 21.08 -2.35
N ARG A 265 19.78 21.72 -2.92
CA ARG A 265 19.07 22.85 -2.30
C ARG A 265 17.82 22.41 -1.54
N GLY A 266 17.81 22.69 -0.24
CA GLY A 266 16.72 22.32 0.68
C GLY A 266 15.42 23.11 0.47
N ASP A 267 15.48 24.24 -0.24
CA ASP A 267 14.38 25.19 -0.47
C ASP A 267 13.76 25.07 -1.87
N ARG A 268 14.21 24.11 -2.68
CA ARG A 268 13.79 23.94 -4.07
C ARG A 268 13.25 22.54 -4.31
N CYS A 269 12.23 22.45 -5.15
CA CYS A 269 11.72 21.18 -5.63
C CYS A 269 11.43 21.23 -7.14
N LEU A 270 11.93 20.22 -7.84
CA LEU A 270 11.61 19.93 -9.24
C LEU A 270 11.17 18.47 -9.35
N ILE A 271 10.08 18.22 -10.07
CA ILE A 271 9.63 16.86 -10.37
C ILE A 271 9.90 16.57 -11.85
N GLU A 272 10.68 15.52 -12.10
CA GLU A 272 10.94 14.98 -13.43
C GLU A 272 9.95 13.84 -13.72
N PHE A 273 9.22 13.96 -14.82
CA PHE A 273 8.34 12.94 -15.37
C PHE A 273 8.98 12.39 -16.64
N SER A 274 9.28 11.09 -16.68
CA SER A 274 9.96 10.44 -17.78
C SER A 274 9.12 9.31 -18.36
N LEU A 275 8.77 9.42 -19.64
CA LEU A 275 8.17 8.32 -20.41
C LEU A 275 9.28 7.33 -20.78
N SER A 276 9.71 6.52 -19.81
CA SER A 276 10.94 5.72 -19.89
C SER A 276 10.81 4.45 -20.73
N ALA A 277 9.59 3.94 -20.89
CA ALA A 277 9.26 2.80 -21.73
C ALA A 277 7.77 2.85 -22.11
N PRO A 278 7.29 2.02 -23.06
CA PRO A 278 5.86 1.87 -23.29
C PRO A 278 5.12 1.63 -21.97
N GLU A 279 4.01 2.36 -21.78
CA GLU A 279 3.12 2.23 -20.62
C GLU A 279 3.79 2.49 -19.27
N THR A 280 4.95 3.14 -19.25
CA THR A 280 5.75 3.35 -18.04
C THR A 280 6.10 4.83 -17.91
N LEU A 281 5.80 5.38 -16.74
CA LEU A 281 6.15 6.75 -16.35
C LEU A 281 7.00 6.68 -15.08
N ASP A 282 8.28 7.06 -15.20
CA ASP A 282 9.17 7.20 -14.06
C ASP A 282 9.12 8.64 -13.54
N VAL A 283 8.92 8.78 -12.24
CA VAL A 283 8.84 10.08 -11.56
C VAL A 283 9.97 10.19 -10.55
N ARG A 284 10.65 11.33 -10.58
CA ARG A 284 11.77 11.62 -9.69
C ARG A 284 11.75 13.07 -9.21
N THR A 285 11.89 13.23 -7.92
CA THR A 285 12.06 14.50 -7.24
C THR A 285 13.54 14.87 -7.23
N ARG A 286 13.82 16.13 -7.54
CA ARG A 286 15.12 16.79 -7.38
C ARG A 286 14.97 17.92 -6.37
N GLY A 287 15.96 18.03 -5.48
CA GLY A 287 15.93 18.97 -4.36
C GLY A 287 15.29 18.34 -3.13
N SER A 288 14.44 19.10 -2.44
CA SER A 288 13.81 18.68 -1.18
C SER A 288 12.37 18.21 -1.42
N PRO A 289 12.01 16.95 -1.06
CA PRO A 289 10.62 16.49 -1.07
C PRO A 289 9.69 17.36 -0.22
N THR A 290 10.19 17.89 0.91
CA THR A 290 9.43 18.81 1.76
C THR A 290 9.12 20.12 1.03
N ALA A 291 10.05 20.62 0.21
CA ALA A 291 9.84 21.82 -0.59
C ALA A 291 8.83 21.60 -1.74
N CYS A 292 8.50 20.35 -2.09
CA CYS A 292 7.44 20.06 -3.06
C CYS A 292 6.05 20.35 -2.51
N GLY A 293 5.89 20.49 -1.19
CA GLY A 293 4.62 20.77 -0.55
C GLY A 293 3.66 19.57 -0.50
N PHE A 294 4.12 18.37 -0.86
CA PHE A 294 3.36 17.14 -0.64
C PHE A 294 3.44 16.82 0.86
N GLY A 295 2.29 16.56 1.49
CA GLY A 295 2.18 16.41 2.94
C GLY A 295 3.14 15.37 3.55
N PHE A 296 3.07 15.20 4.87
CA PHE A 296 4.00 14.33 5.59
C PHE A 296 4.11 12.91 4.99
N ASN A 297 5.34 12.45 4.72
CA ASN A 297 5.67 11.17 4.06
C ASN A 297 5.11 10.97 2.65
N VAL A 298 4.51 11.99 2.03
CA VAL A 298 4.00 11.89 0.67
C VAL A 298 5.14 12.18 -0.32
N SER A 299 5.31 11.30 -1.30
CA SER A 299 6.27 11.47 -2.38
C SER A 299 5.64 11.09 -3.72
N ALA A 300 6.01 11.84 -4.76
CA ALA A 300 5.68 11.52 -6.13
C ALA A 300 6.60 10.44 -6.72
N ASP A 301 7.73 10.16 -6.08
CA ASP A 301 8.79 9.32 -6.63
C ASP A 301 8.34 7.88 -6.85
N GLY A 302 8.79 7.33 -7.98
CA GLY A 302 8.62 5.92 -8.30
C GLY A 302 8.26 5.69 -9.76
N ARG A 303 8.04 4.41 -10.05
CA ARG A 303 7.61 3.94 -11.36
C ARG A 303 6.11 3.72 -11.36
N TYR A 304 5.44 4.30 -12.36
CA TYR A 304 4.01 4.23 -12.56
C TYR A 304 3.71 3.51 -13.87
N TYR A 305 2.62 2.76 -13.89
CA TYR A 305 2.23 1.95 -15.04
C TYR A 305 0.87 2.40 -15.58
N LEU A 306 0.71 2.38 -16.90
CA LEU A 306 -0.56 2.71 -17.55
C LEU A 306 -1.69 1.81 -17.03
N MET A 307 -2.77 2.41 -16.57
CA MET A 307 -4.02 1.73 -16.23
C MET A 307 -5.18 2.39 -16.98
N THR A 308 -5.98 1.56 -17.63
CA THR A 308 -7.10 1.95 -18.47
C THR A 308 -8.40 1.61 -17.77
N GLY A 309 -8.92 2.55 -16.98
CA GLY A 309 -10.22 2.43 -16.32
C GLY A 309 -10.13 2.00 -14.85
N ARG A 310 -10.69 2.86 -14.00
CA ARG A 310 -11.26 2.52 -12.71
C ARG A 310 -12.52 3.32 -12.53
#